data_AF-A0A239DXJ8-F1
#
_entry.id   AF-A0A239DXJ8-F1
#
_cell.length_a   1.000
_cell.length_b   1.000
_cell.length_c   1.000
_cell.angle_alpha   90.00
_cell.angle_beta   90.00
_cell.angle_gamma   90.00
#
_symmetry.space_group_name_H-M   'P 1'
#
loop_
_entity.id
_entity.type
_entity.pdbx_description
1 polymer ?
#
loop_
_entity_poly.entity_id
_entity_poly.type
_entity_poly.pdbx_seq_one_letter_code
_entity_poly.pdbx_strand_id
1 'polypeptide(L)'
;MTGQIKVQVIVDRDGRVVGARFRDERDKPQDNAPTARLEPTEGQRALEIDLPAEVVGLPGPDLHRFFSDLRVSWPAEVALPEIKIDRDRARPQDPDA
;
A
#
# COMPACT_ATOMS: atom_id res chain seq x y z
N MET A 1 1.72 -2.74 -22.76
CA MET A 1 1.20 -3.82 -21.90
C MET A 1 0.99 -3.24 -20.52
N THR A 2 -0.25 -2.99 -20.12
CA THR A 2 -0.60 -2.56 -18.76
C THR A 2 -0.56 -3.78 -17.84
N GLY A 3 0.62 -4.09 -17.30
CA GLY A 3 0.79 -5.18 -16.34
C GLY A 3 0.24 -4.78 -14.97
N GLN A 4 -0.27 -5.75 -14.22
CA GLN A 4 -0.58 -5.62 -12.80
C GLN A 4 0.47 -6.36 -11.98
N ILE A 5 0.73 -5.89 -10.76
CA ILE A 5 1.66 -6.46 -9.79
C ILE A 5 0.90 -6.80 -8.50
N LYS A 6 1.31 -7.91 -7.86
CA LYS A 6 0.78 -8.30 -6.56
C LYS A 6 1.59 -7.65 -5.45
N VAL A 7 0.92 -6.87 -4.61
CA VAL A 7 1.53 -6.19 -3.47
C VAL A 7 0.84 -6.67 -2.19
N GLN A 8 1.65 -7.06 -1.21
CA GLN A 8 1.16 -7.31 0.14
C GLN A 8 1.15 -5.99 0.91
N VAL A 9 0.00 -5.59 1.43
CA VAL A 9 -0.14 -4.38 2.27
C VAL A 9 -0.60 -4.76 3.66
N ILE A 10 -0.13 -4.01 4.66
CA ILE A 10 -0.68 -4.02 6.01
C ILE A 10 -1.51 -2.76 6.17
N VAL A 11 -2.76 -2.95 6.58
CA VAL A 11 -3.68 -1.86 6.91
C VAL A 11 -3.99 -1.83 8.40
N ASP A 12 -4.20 -0.64 8.96
CA ASP A 12 -4.71 -0.46 10.32
C ASP A 12 -6.26 -0.53 10.40
N ARG A 13 -6.84 -0.27 11.58
CA ARG A 13 -8.29 -0.27 11.82
C ARG A 13 -9.05 0.81 11.04
N ASP A 14 -8.37 1.89 10.66
CA ASP A 14 -8.91 2.98 9.84
C ASP A 14 -8.77 2.70 8.33
N GLY A 15 -8.20 1.56 7.96
CA GLY A 15 -7.94 1.20 6.57
C GLY A 15 -6.73 1.92 5.95
N ARG A 16 -5.84 2.51 6.76
CA ARG A 16 -4.60 3.15 6.26
C ARG A 16 -3.55 2.12 5.99
N VAL A 17 -2.82 2.25 4.89
CA VAL A 17 -1.63 1.44 4.65
C VAL A 17 -0.50 1.90 5.57
N VAL A 18 -0.06 1.02 6.45
CA VAL A 18 1.07 1.25 7.38
C VAL A 18 2.33 0.48 6.97
N GLY A 19 2.20 -0.43 6.01
CA GLY A 19 3.33 -1.15 5.40
C GLY A 19 2.95 -1.76 4.06
N ALA A 20 3.90 -1.86 3.15
CA ALA A 20 3.72 -2.50 1.85
C ALA A 20 4.98 -3.28 1.46
N ARG A 21 4.80 -4.43 0.84
CA ARG A 21 5.85 -5.28 0.30
C ARG A 21 5.46 -5.75 -1.09
N PHE A 22 6.32 -5.48 -2.07
CA PHE A 22 6.23 -6.10 -3.38
C PHE A 22 6.62 -7.56 -3.27
N ARG A 23 5.79 -8.46 -3.79
CA ARG A 23 6.23 -9.84 -4.01
C ARG A 23 7.04 -9.86 -5.30
N ASP A 24 8.34 -9.71 -5.20
CA ASP A 24 9.21 -10.07 -6.31
C ASP A 24 9.43 -11.59 -6.24
N GLU A 25 9.06 -12.34 -7.27
CA GLU A 25 9.39 -13.77 -7.38
C GLU A 25 10.91 -14.00 -7.49
N ARG A 26 11.70 -12.93 -7.69
CA ARG A 26 13.16 -12.96 -7.77
C ARG A 26 13.87 -12.73 -6.45
N ASP A 27 13.15 -12.65 -5.34
CA ASP A 27 13.69 -12.53 -3.98
C ASP A 27 14.35 -13.88 -3.57
N LYS A 28 15.45 -14.25 -4.23
CA LYS A 28 16.40 -15.19 -3.65
C LYS A 28 16.99 -14.48 -2.44
N PRO A 29 16.84 -15.03 -1.22
CA PRO A 29 17.46 -14.43 -0.05
C PRO A 29 18.96 -14.31 -0.35
N GLN A 30 19.48 -13.09 -0.40
CA GLN A 30 20.92 -12.90 -0.28
C GLN A 30 21.30 -13.41 1.10
N ASP A 31 22.23 -14.37 1.17
CA ASP A 31 22.53 -15.16 2.38
C ASP A 31 22.86 -14.35 3.64
N ASN A 32 23.06 -13.02 3.52
CA ASN A 32 23.38 -12.11 4.62
C ASN A 32 22.48 -10.85 4.71
N ALA A 33 21.39 -10.76 3.94
CA ALA A 33 20.46 -9.64 4.09
C ALA A 33 19.59 -9.83 5.34
N PRO A 34 19.39 -8.80 6.19
CA PRO A 34 18.44 -8.88 7.29
C PRO A 34 17.05 -9.16 6.72
N THR A 35 16.53 -10.37 6.99
CA THR A 35 15.18 -10.75 6.59
C THR A 35 14.23 -10.33 7.71
N ALA A 36 13.33 -9.40 7.39
CA ALA A 36 12.22 -9.04 8.26
C ALA A 36 10.92 -9.56 7.65
N ARG A 37 10.05 -10.11 8.51
CA ARG A 37 8.66 -10.41 8.14
C ARG A 37 7.77 -9.31 8.64
N LEU A 38 6.87 -8.86 7.76
CA LEU A 38 5.81 -7.95 8.11
C LEU A 38 4.71 -8.76 8.83
N GLU A 39 4.78 -8.77 10.16
CA GLU A 39 3.76 -9.39 11.01
C GLU A 39 2.69 -8.34 11.38
N PRO A 40 1.41 -8.58 11.10
CA PRO A 40 0.33 -7.68 11.52
C PRO A 40 0.25 -7.64 13.04
N THR A 41 0.19 -6.44 13.61
CA THR A 41 -0.10 -6.26 15.05
C THR A 41 -1.61 -6.24 15.32
N GLU A 42 -2.02 -6.23 16.59
CA GLU A 42 -3.45 -6.20 16.94
C GLU A 42 -4.17 -5.00 16.30
N GLY A 43 -5.25 -5.27 15.56
CA GLY A 43 -5.96 -4.24 14.81
C GLY A 43 -5.41 -3.96 13.42
N GLN A 44 -4.32 -4.61 13.02
CA GLN A 44 -3.83 -4.59 11.65
C GLN A 44 -4.29 -5.81 10.87
N ARG A 45 -4.36 -5.69 9.54
CA ARG A 45 -4.69 -6.78 8.63
C ARG A 45 -3.72 -6.78 7.46
N ALA A 46 -3.23 -7.96 7.09
CA ALA A 46 -2.45 -8.14 5.86
C ALA A 46 -3.38 -8.51 4.69
N LEU A 47 -3.16 -7.90 3.53
CA LEU A 47 -3.96 -8.06 2.34
C LEU A 47 -3.06 -8.15 1.12
N GLU A 48 -3.53 -8.84 0.10
CA GLU A 48 -2.91 -8.83 -1.21
C GLU A 48 -3.78 -7.99 -2.15
N ILE A 49 -3.17 -7.03 -2.83
CA ILE A 49 -3.83 -6.14 -3.78
C ILE A 49 -3.08 -6.16 -5.11
N ASP A 50 -3.84 -6.09 -6.20
CA ASP A 50 -3.28 -5.96 -7.55
C ASP A 50 -3.18 -4.47 -7.89
N LEU A 51 -1.97 -3.98 -8.13
CA LEU A 51 -1.68 -2.58 -8.49
C LEU A 51 -1.14 -2.48 -9.92
N PRO A 52 -1.24 -1.31 -10.57
CA PRO A 52 -0.55 -1.06 -11.84
C PRO A 52 0.96 -1.24 -11.71
N ALA A 53 1.60 -1.87 -12.70
CA ALA A 53 3.05 -2.14 -12.67
C ALA A 53 3.91 -0.87 -12.59
N GLU A 54 3.41 0.27 -13.08
CA GLU A 54 4.07 1.57 -12.98
C GLU A 54 4.33 2.03 -11.54
N VAL A 55 3.58 1.52 -10.55
CA VAL A 55 3.77 1.85 -9.13
C VAL A 55 5.16 1.42 -8.64
N VAL A 56 5.71 0.29 -9.12
CA VAL A 56 7.08 -0.17 -8.75
C VAL A 56 8.15 0.79 -9.26
N GLY A 57 7.87 1.51 -10.36
CA GLY A 57 8.79 2.47 -10.94
C GLY A 57 8.81 3.82 -10.23
N LEU A 58 7.93 4.06 -9.25
CA LEU A 58 7.87 5.33 -8.54
C LEU A 58 9.13 5.56 -7.67
N PRO A 59 9.71 6.77 -7.68
CA PRO A 59 10.73 7.15 -6.71
C PRO A 59 10.23 6.96 -5.27
N GLY A 60 11.14 6.70 -4.33
CA GLY A 60 10.79 6.45 -2.92
C GLY A 60 9.79 7.44 -2.29
N PRO A 61 9.96 8.77 -2.46
CA PRO A 61 8.99 9.75 -1.95
C PRO A 61 7.61 9.66 -2.59
N ASP A 62 7.54 9.44 -3.90
CA ASP A 62 6.28 9.33 -4.65
C ASP A 62 5.57 8.02 -4.32
N LEU A 63 6.34 6.95 -4.14
CA LEU A 63 5.85 5.66 -3.68
C LEU A 63 5.27 5.75 -2.26
N HIS A 64 5.96 6.45 -1.37
CA HIS A 64 5.47 6.71 -0.02
C HIS A 64 4.16 7.51 -0.05
N ARG A 65 4.09 8.57 -0.86
CA ARG A 65 2.86 9.36 -1.05
C ARG A 65 1.72 8.49 -1.58
N PHE A 66 1.97 7.70 -2.62
CA PHE A 66 0.98 6.79 -3.20
C PHE A 66 0.34 5.88 -2.14
N PHE A 67 1.16 5.20 -1.31
CA PHE A 67 0.62 4.33 -0.26
C PHE A 67 -0.02 5.10 0.90
N SER A 68 0.43 6.33 1.19
CA SER A 68 -0.17 7.18 2.22
C SER A 68 -1.59 7.65 1.84
N ASP A 69 -1.81 7.84 0.54
CA ASP A 69 -3.10 8.21 -0.03
C ASP A 69 -4.00 6.97 -0.26
N LEU A 70 -3.44 5.76 -0.22
CA LEU A 70 -4.19 4.51 -0.39
C LEU A 70 -4.98 4.18 0.88
N ARG A 71 -6.28 3.95 0.72
CA ARG A 71 -7.22 3.54 1.76
C ARG A 71 -7.97 2.28 1.36
N VAL A 72 -8.10 1.36 2.29
CA VAL A 72 -8.90 0.14 2.10
C VAL A 72 -10.09 0.20 3.04
N SER A 73 -11.30 0.12 2.49
CA SER A 73 -12.56 0.15 3.23
C SER A 73 -13.22 -1.22 3.19
N TRP A 74 -13.86 -1.64 4.29
CA TRP A 74 -14.72 -2.83 4.32
C TRP A 74 -16.17 -2.38 4.57
N PRO A 75 -16.94 -2.09 3.51
CA PRO A 75 -18.36 -1.83 3.69
C PRO A 75 -19.03 -3.12 4.15
N ALA A 76 -19.84 -3.04 5.20
CA ALA A 76 -20.49 -4.22 5.83
C ALA A 76 -21.37 -5.04 4.86
N GLU A 77 -21.73 -4.45 3.73
CA GLU A 77 -22.63 -5.01 2.71
C GLU A 77 -21.88 -5.75 1.59
N VAL A 78 -20.55 -5.76 1.57
CA VAL A 78 -19.75 -6.37 0.49
C VAL A 78 -18.78 -7.42 1.04
N ALA A 79 -18.69 -8.55 0.34
CA ALA A 79 -17.77 -9.64 0.69
C ALA A 79 -16.29 -9.30 0.41
N LEU A 80 -16.01 -8.24 -0.37
CA LEU A 80 -14.68 -7.83 -0.79
C LEU A 80 -14.36 -6.39 -0.32
N PRO A 81 -13.12 -6.12 0.11
CA PRO A 81 -12.68 -4.77 0.43
C PRO A 81 -12.70 -3.84 -0.79
N GLU A 82 -13.07 -2.58 -0.56
CA GLU A 82 -12.99 -1.51 -1.56
C GLU A 82 -11.68 -0.73 -1.38
N ILE A 83 -10.92 -0.54 -2.45
CA ILE A 83 -9.65 0.20 -2.45
C ILE A 83 -9.87 1.59 -3.04
N LYS A 84 -9.55 2.64 -2.28
CA LYS A 84 -9.68 4.05 -2.67
C LYS A 84 -8.32 4.73 -2.61
N ILE A 85 -8.03 5.61 -3.56
CA ILE A 85 -6.87 6.51 -3.51
C ILE A 85 -7.42 7.89 -3.20
N ASP A 86 -7.17 8.37 -1.98
CA ASP A 86 -7.61 9.66 -1.50
C ASP A 86 -6.67 10.76 -2.02
N ARG A 87 -6.97 11.27 -3.22
CA ARG A 87 -6.15 12.29 -3.90
C ARG A 87 -6.33 13.71 -3.34
N ASP A 88 -7.21 13.92 -2.36
CA ASP A 88 -7.61 15.25 -1.91
C ASP A 88 -6.65 15.92 -0.90
N ARG A 89 -5.58 15.23 -0.47
CA ARG A 89 -4.54 15.84 0.39
C ARG A 89 -3.55 16.75 -0.33
N ALA A 90 -3.65 16.90 -1.65
CA ALA A 90 -2.76 17.76 -2.44
C ALA A 90 -3.27 19.19 -2.65
N ARG A 91 -4.23 19.69 -1.86
CA ARG A 91 -4.50 21.13 -1.82
C ARG A 91 -3.66 21.76 -0.69
N PRO A 92 -2.67 22.63 -1.00
CA PRO A 92 -2.14 23.49 0.04
C PRO A 92 -3.31 24.26 0.65
N GLN A 93 -3.41 24.26 1.98
CA GLN A 93 -4.20 25.28 2.66
C GLN A 93 -3.58 26.62 2.24
N ASP A 94 -4.35 27.43 1.50
CA ASP A 94 -4.00 28.81 1.22
C ASP A 94 -3.57 29.46 2.54
N PRO A 95 -2.33 29.98 2.66
CA PRO A 95 -1.90 30.64 3.89
C PRO A 95 -2.45 32.06 4.04
N ASP A 96 -3.33 32.55 3.14
CA ASP A 96 -3.85 33.93 3.17
C ASP A 96 -5.37 33.99 2.88
N ALA A 97 -6.20 33.62 3.87
CA ALA A 97 -7.62 34.01 3.92
C ALA A 97 -7.95 34.67 5.27
#